data_AF-A0A371YJ05-F1
#
_entry.id   AF-A0A371YJ05-F1
#
_cell.length_a   1.000
_cell.length_b   1.000
_cell.length_c   1.000
_cell.angle_alpha   90.00
_cell.angle_beta   90.00
_cell.angle_gamma   90.00
#
_symmetry.space_group_name_H-M   'P 1'
#
loop_
_entity.id
_entity.type
_entity.pdbx_description
1 polymer ?
#
loop_
_entity_poly.entity_id
_entity_poly.type
_entity_poly.pdbx_seq_one_letter_code
_entity_poly.pdbx_strand_id
1 'polypeptide(L)'
;MTPEEKKLYALMAVAEQQQNLVNQAVKELQITEERIQKVIAGQTHSTVSKSLNTGLQEGTAELIKTAKALGRLKNSIESASDQFSWKLIVIVLGIFAILMLGIIWLFSVYIKPLENISKIESLREAGIQLDIQSCRVGEESKPCVRVMKDQCNYSKNHDLCVIDPK
;
A
#
# COMPACT_ATOMS: atom_id res chain seq x y z
N MET A 1 -27.06 97.10 25.99
CA MET A 1 -26.78 95.66 26.06
C MET A 1 -26.94 95.09 24.66
N THR A 2 -25.83 94.77 23.99
CA THR A 2 -25.82 94.37 22.58
C THR A 2 -26.18 92.88 22.42
N PRO A 3 -26.74 92.47 21.28
CA PRO A 3 -27.21 91.09 21.05
C PRO A 3 -26.11 90.01 21.14
N GLU A 4 -24.84 90.38 21.09
CA GLU A 4 -23.71 89.45 21.15
C GLU A 4 -23.38 88.98 22.58
N GLU A 5 -23.55 89.86 23.59
CA GLU A 5 -23.32 89.49 25.00
C GLU A 5 -24.34 88.43 25.45
N LYS A 6 -25.60 88.57 25.05
CA LYS A 6 -26.66 87.60 25.37
C LYS A 6 -26.38 86.21 24.79
N LYS A 7 -25.76 86.13 23.61
CA LYS A 7 -25.36 84.85 23.01
C LYS A 7 -24.19 84.22 23.76
N LEU A 8 -23.23 85.01 24.23
CA LEU A 8 -22.09 84.51 25.00
C LEU A 8 -22.52 83.91 26.35
N TYR A 9 -23.43 84.59 27.07
CA TYR A 9 -23.98 84.07 28.32
C TYR A 9 -24.85 82.81 28.11
N ALA A 10 -25.62 82.75 27.02
CA ALA A 10 -26.38 81.56 26.68
C ALA A 10 -25.46 80.37 26.33
N LEU A 11 -24.36 80.61 25.61
CA LEU A 11 -23.36 79.59 25.29
C LEU A 11 -22.62 79.10 26.53
N MET A 12 -22.28 80.00 27.46
CA MET A 12 -21.63 79.64 28.73
C MET A 12 -22.56 78.78 29.61
N ALA A 13 -23.85 79.14 29.71
CA ALA A 13 -24.84 78.34 30.44
C ALA A 13 -25.05 76.96 29.82
N VAL A 14 -25.06 76.85 28.48
CA VAL A 14 -25.18 75.57 27.76
C VAL A 14 -23.92 74.72 27.96
N ALA A 15 -22.73 75.31 27.94
CA ALA A 15 -21.48 74.60 28.17
C ALA A 15 -21.38 74.06 29.61
N GLU A 16 -21.78 74.86 30.61
CA GLU A 16 -21.81 74.43 32.01
C GLU A 16 -22.80 73.28 32.24
N GLN A 17 -23.97 73.35 31.59
CA GLN A 17 -24.96 72.27 31.64
C GLN A 17 -24.44 70.99 30.98
N GLN A 18 -23.75 71.09 29.83
CA GLN A 18 -23.12 69.92 29.20
C GLN A 18 -22.01 69.33 30.06
N GLN A 19 -21.18 70.15 30.71
CA GLN A 19 -20.10 69.67 31.56
C GLN A 19 -20.62 68.90 32.78
N ASN A 20 -21.73 69.34 33.36
CA ASN A 20 -22.34 68.65 34.49
C ASN A 20 -22.98 67.30 34.08
N LEU A 21 -23.62 67.25 32.90
CA LEU A 21 -24.17 66.01 32.33
C LEU A 21 -23.07 64.99 32.00
N VAL A 22 -21.95 65.44 31.44
CA VAL A 22 -20.79 64.57 31.16
C VAL A 22 -20.21 64.03 32.45
N ASN A 23 -20.03 64.86 33.47
CA ASN A 23 -19.52 64.41 34.77
C ASN A 23 -20.46 63.41 35.45
N GLN A 24 -21.77 63.57 35.29
CA GLN A 24 -22.76 62.61 35.79
C GLN A 24 -22.69 61.28 35.03
N ALA A 25 -22.61 61.32 33.71
CA ALA A 25 -22.47 60.12 32.88
C ALA A 25 -21.17 59.35 33.20
N VAL A 26 -20.05 60.05 33.42
CA VAL A 26 -18.78 59.43 33.81
C VAL A 26 -18.87 58.73 35.16
N LYS A 27 -19.55 59.34 36.15
CA LYS A 27 -19.78 58.70 37.46
C LYS A 27 -20.64 57.44 37.35
N GLU A 28 -21.70 57.48 36.53
CA GLU A 28 -22.55 56.31 36.31
C GLU A 28 -21.81 55.17 35.59
N LEU A 29 -20.94 55.50 34.64
CA LEU A 29 -20.08 54.52 33.97
C LEU A 29 -19.09 53.86 34.94
N GLN A 30 -18.44 54.64 35.82
CA GLN A 30 -17.53 54.08 36.83
C GLN A 30 -18.22 53.13 37.81
N ILE A 31 -19.42 53.50 38.30
CA ILE A 31 -20.21 52.63 39.19
C ILE A 31 -20.61 51.34 38.47
N THR A 32 -20.91 51.43 37.18
CA THR A 32 -21.30 50.27 36.37
C THR A 32 -20.10 49.34 36.14
N GLU A 33 -18.93 49.89 35.85
CA GLU A 33 -17.68 49.13 35.68
C GLU A 33 -17.30 48.37 36.97
N GLU A 34 -17.35 49.03 38.14
CA GLU A 34 -17.05 48.39 39.42
C GLU A 34 -18.02 47.25 39.75
N ARG A 35 -19.32 47.42 39.46
CA ARG A 35 -20.30 46.33 39.65
C ARG A 35 -20.04 45.16 38.72
N ILE A 36 -19.72 45.43 37.46
CA ILE A 36 -19.41 44.40 36.47
C ILE A 36 -18.15 43.64 36.90
N GLN A 37 -17.08 44.33 37.29
CA GLN A 37 -15.86 43.69 37.79
C GLN A 37 -16.13 42.82 39.03
N LYS A 38 -16.93 43.28 39.98
CA LYS A 38 -17.26 42.54 41.20
C LYS A 38 -18.09 41.28 40.93
N VAL A 39 -19.07 41.35 40.02
CA VAL A 39 -19.90 40.20 39.65
C VAL A 39 -19.08 39.17 38.86
N ILE A 40 -18.26 39.63 37.90
CA ILE A 40 -17.37 38.76 37.12
C ILE A 40 -16.31 38.10 38.03
N ALA A 41 -15.65 38.86 38.91
CA ALA A 41 -14.64 38.29 39.81
C ALA A 41 -15.25 37.28 40.82
N GLY A 42 -16.46 37.57 41.34
CA GLY A 42 -17.11 36.74 42.35
C GLY A 42 -17.74 35.44 41.83
N GLN A 43 -18.32 35.44 40.63
CA GLN A 43 -19.01 34.27 40.07
C GLN A 43 -18.16 33.47 39.07
N THR A 44 -17.28 34.13 38.33
CA THR A 44 -16.57 33.51 37.20
C THR A 44 -15.35 32.73 37.65
N HIS A 45 -14.53 33.22 38.58
CA HIS A 45 -13.26 32.55 38.92
C HIS A 45 -13.42 31.17 39.56
N SER A 46 -14.33 31.00 40.52
CA SER A 46 -14.51 29.73 41.24
C SER A 46 -15.34 28.71 40.45
N THR A 47 -16.37 29.17 39.75
CA THR A 47 -17.26 28.30 38.95
C THR A 47 -16.59 27.86 37.66
N VAL A 48 -15.89 28.77 36.96
CA VAL A 48 -15.14 28.43 35.74
C VAL A 48 -13.96 27.53 36.09
N SER A 49 -13.15 27.85 37.11
CA SER A 49 -12.01 26.98 37.46
C SER A 49 -12.43 25.58 37.91
N LYS A 50 -13.53 25.45 38.66
CA LYS A 50 -14.05 24.14 39.10
C LYS A 50 -14.61 23.34 37.93
N SER A 51 -15.45 23.94 37.09
CA SER A 51 -16.00 23.26 35.90
C SER A 51 -14.90 22.90 34.89
N LEU A 52 -13.90 23.77 34.72
CA LEU A 52 -12.75 23.49 33.87
C LEU A 52 -11.90 22.35 34.43
N ASN A 53 -11.56 22.35 35.72
CA ASN A 53 -10.76 21.28 36.33
C ASN A 53 -11.49 19.94 36.34
N THR A 54 -12.79 19.93 36.66
CA THR A 54 -13.59 18.70 36.63
C THR A 54 -13.76 18.20 35.20
N GLY A 55 -14.09 19.06 34.24
CA GLY A 55 -14.21 18.69 32.84
C GLY A 55 -12.89 18.23 32.22
N LEU A 56 -11.77 18.85 32.61
CA LEU A 56 -10.44 18.43 32.16
C LEU A 56 -10.06 17.08 32.77
N GLN A 57 -10.34 16.85 34.06
CA GLN A 57 -10.07 15.58 34.72
C GLN A 57 -10.91 14.43 34.13
N GLU A 58 -12.19 14.69 33.87
CA GLU A 58 -13.12 13.72 33.29
C GLU A 58 -12.76 13.43 31.82
N GLY A 59 -12.45 14.47 31.04
CA GLY A 59 -11.95 14.34 29.68
C GLY A 59 -10.61 13.60 29.60
N THR A 60 -9.70 13.81 30.55
CA THR A 60 -8.41 13.09 30.60
C THR A 60 -8.62 11.61 30.95
N ALA A 61 -9.56 11.29 31.85
CA ALA A 61 -9.89 9.90 32.19
C ALA A 61 -10.52 9.15 31.01
N GLU A 62 -11.39 9.80 30.24
CA GLU A 62 -11.92 9.26 28.99
C GLU A 62 -10.85 9.12 27.91
N LEU A 63 -9.95 10.11 27.77
CA LEU A 63 -8.82 10.03 26.83
C LEU A 63 -7.87 8.88 27.17
N ILE A 64 -7.59 8.64 28.44
CA ILE A 64 -6.75 7.52 28.89
C ILE A 64 -7.46 6.19 28.63
N LYS A 65 -8.78 6.08 28.87
CA LYS A 65 -9.55 4.88 28.55
C LYS A 65 -9.57 4.60 27.05
N THR A 66 -9.82 5.62 26.23
CA THR A 66 -9.84 5.49 24.77
C THR A 66 -8.44 5.20 24.24
N ALA A 67 -7.39 5.86 24.71
CA ALA A 67 -5.99 5.55 24.36
C ALA A 67 -5.60 4.12 24.74
N LYS A 68 -6.05 3.61 25.90
CA LYS A 68 -5.81 2.22 26.31
C LYS A 68 -6.59 1.23 25.44
N ALA A 69 -7.82 1.56 25.04
CA ALA A 69 -8.60 0.76 24.10
C ALA A 69 -7.96 0.75 22.71
N LEU A 70 -7.53 1.91 22.20
CA LEU A 70 -6.79 2.07 20.94
C LEU A 70 -5.45 1.34 20.96
N GLY A 71 -4.70 1.39 22.07
CA GLY A 71 -3.45 0.63 22.22
C GLY A 71 -3.66 -0.87 22.21
N ARG A 72 -4.74 -1.37 22.84
CA ARG A 72 -5.13 -2.78 22.75
C ARG A 72 -5.57 -3.16 21.34
N LEU A 73 -6.37 -2.31 20.67
CA LEU A 73 -6.77 -2.54 19.28
C LEU A 73 -5.55 -2.57 18.36
N LYS A 74 -4.60 -1.64 18.51
CA LYS A 74 -3.36 -1.63 17.72
C LYS A 74 -2.58 -2.93 17.91
N ASN A 75 -2.34 -3.37 19.15
CA ASN A 75 -1.64 -4.64 19.41
C ASN A 75 -2.39 -5.85 18.85
N SER A 76 -3.72 -5.86 18.94
CA SER A 76 -4.55 -6.94 18.38
C SER A 76 -4.57 -6.93 16.85
N ILE A 77 -4.59 -5.76 16.21
CA ILE A 77 -4.56 -5.60 14.76
C ILE A 77 -3.18 -5.92 14.20
N GLU A 78 -2.11 -5.49 14.87
CA GLU A 78 -0.72 -5.78 14.47
C GLU A 78 -0.42 -7.29 14.59
N SER A 79 -0.85 -7.92 15.68
CA SER A 79 -0.74 -9.37 15.86
C SER A 79 -1.60 -10.17 14.89
N ALA A 80 -2.83 -9.71 14.60
CA ALA A 80 -3.71 -10.36 13.62
C ALA A 80 -3.21 -10.16 12.17
N SER A 81 -2.67 -8.99 11.85
CA SER A 81 -2.10 -8.66 10.54
C SER A 81 -0.88 -9.52 10.23
N ASP A 82 0.01 -9.71 11.20
CA ASP A 82 1.24 -10.50 11.01
C ASP A 82 0.94 -12.01 10.86
N GLN A 83 -0.04 -12.53 11.61
CA GLN A 83 -0.50 -13.91 11.41
C GLN A 83 -1.22 -14.11 10.07
N PHE A 84 -1.99 -13.13 9.61
CA PHE A 84 -2.72 -13.23 8.35
C PHE A 84 -1.78 -13.12 7.15
N SER A 85 -0.78 -12.23 7.21
CA SER A 85 0.23 -12.07 6.16
C SER A 85 1.06 -13.35 5.98
N TRP A 86 1.57 -13.94 7.08
CA TRP A 86 2.37 -15.15 7.00
C TRP A 86 1.57 -16.36 6.49
N LYS A 87 0.31 -16.52 6.94
CA LYS A 87 -0.57 -17.58 6.44
C LYS A 87 -0.85 -17.46 4.94
N LEU A 88 -1.10 -16.24 4.45
CA LEU A 88 -1.32 -16.02 3.01
C LEU A 88 -0.06 -16.31 2.19
N ILE A 89 1.11 -15.89 2.67
CA ILE A 89 2.40 -16.15 2.01
C ILE A 89 2.64 -17.66 1.89
N VAL A 90 2.41 -18.42 2.97
CA VAL A 90 2.58 -19.88 2.97
C VAL A 90 1.61 -20.57 2.00
N ILE A 91 0.35 -20.13 1.95
CA ILE A 91 -0.65 -20.68 1.03
C ILE A 91 -0.26 -20.42 -0.43
N VAL A 92 0.15 -19.19 -0.76
CA VAL A 92 0.56 -18.83 -2.13
C VAL A 92 1.80 -19.62 -2.57
N LEU A 93 2.81 -19.72 -1.71
CA LEU A 93 4.01 -20.51 -1.98
C LEU A 93 3.70 -22.00 -2.13
N GLY A 94 2.80 -22.54 -1.31
CA GLY A 94 2.36 -23.94 -1.39
C GLY A 94 1.67 -24.25 -2.72
N ILE A 95 0.74 -23.41 -3.15
CA ILE A 95 0.05 -23.55 -4.44
C ILE A 95 1.05 -23.48 -5.59
N PHE A 96 1.99 -22.54 -5.55
CA PHE A 96 3.02 -22.39 -6.57
C PHE A 96 3.92 -23.63 -6.68
N ALA A 97 4.33 -24.21 -5.56
CA ALA A 97 5.14 -25.43 -5.55
C ALA A 97 4.40 -26.62 -6.17
N ILE A 98 3.10 -26.79 -5.86
CA ILE A 98 2.26 -27.85 -6.44
C ILE A 98 2.11 -27.66 -7.95
N LEU A 99 1.88 -26.43 -8.41
CA LEU A 99 1.78 -26.12 -9.84
C LEU A 99 3.09 -26.44 -10.58
N MET A 100 4.24 -26.08 -10.01
CA MET A 100 5.54 -26.38 -10.59
C MET A 100 5.79 -27.89 -10.71
N LEU A 101 5.48 -28.66 -9.67
CA LEU A 101 5.58 -30.12 -9.72
C LEU A 101 4.64 -30.72 -10.76
N GLY A 102 3.41 -30.20 -10.88
CA GLY A 102 2.46 -30.62 -11.91
C GLY A 102 2.97 -30.36 -13.33
N ILE A 103 3.59 -29.21 -13.56
CA ILE A 103 4.20 -28.85 -14.86
C ILE A 103 5.39 -29.77 -15.17
N ILE A 104 6.27 -30.04 -14.21
CA ILE A 104 7.41 -30.97 -14.39
C ILE A 104 6.92 -32.39 -14.70
N TRP A 105 5.86 -32.84 -14.04
CA TRP A 105 5.26 -34.14 -14.31
C TRP A 105 4.63 -34.19 -15.71
N LEU A 106 3.90 -33.14 -16.11
CA LEU A 106 3.36 -33.00 -17.46
C LEU A 106 4.47 -33.07 -18.51
N PHE A 107 5.58 -32.34 -18.30
CA PHE A 107 6.73 -32.40 -19.19
C PHE A 107 7.36 -33.80 -19.23
N SER A 108 7.49 -34.48 -18.09
CA SER A 108 8.06 -35.84 -18.05
C SER A 108 7.21 -36.87 -18.80
N VAL A 109 5.88 -36.72 -18.82
CA VAL A 109 4.96 -37.64 -19.50
C VAL A 109 4.82 -37.32 -20.99
N TYR A 110 4.76 -36.02 -21.35
CA TYR A 110 4.52 -35.60 -22.73
C TYR A 110 5.79 -35.36 -23.54
N ILE A 111 6.89 -34.94 -22.91
CA ILE A 111 8.21 -34.92 -23.54
C ILE A 111 8.86 -36.26 -23.25
N LYS A 112 8.86 -37.17 -24.24
CA LYS A 112 9.72 -38.35 -24.20
C LYS A 112 11.15 -37.88 -23.85
N PRO A 113 11.81 -38.47 -22.83
CA PRO A 113 13.13 -38.03 -22.42
C PRO A 113 14.05 -38.00 -23.64
N LEU A 114 14.85 -36.94 -23.74
CA LEU A 114 15.86 -36.69 -24.78
C LEU A 114 16.97 -37.77 -24.83
N GLU A 115 16.76 -38.97 -24.29
CA GLU A 115 17.67 -40.12 -24.38
C GLU A 115 17.95 -40.54 -25.83
N ASN A 116 17.08 -40.20 -26.78
CA ASN A 116 17.34 -40.44 -28.20
C ASN A 116 18.18 -39.35 -28.88
N ILE A 117 18.43 -38.21 -28.23
CA ILE A 117 19.20 -37.10 -28.81
C ILE A 117 20.69 -37.28 -28.60
N SER A 118 21.11 -37.87 -27.47
CA SER A 118 22.55 -38.10 -27.19
C SER A 118 23.22 -39.04 -28.20
N LYS A 119 22.47 -40.03 -28.72
CA LYS A 119 22.99 -40.98 -29.71
C LYS A 119 23.12 -40.38 -31.11
N ILE A 120 22.29 -39.39 -31.45
CA ILE A 120 22.33 -38.67 -32.73
C ILE A 120 23.44 -37.60 -32.69
N GLU A 121 23.60 -36.91 -31.57
CA GLU A 121 24.66 -35.90 -31.39
C GLU A 121 26.06 -36.54 -31.39
N SER A 122 26.24 -37.73 -30.78
CA SER A 122 27.54 -38.44 -30.80
C SER A 122 27.98 -38.90 -32.19
N LEU A 123 27.04 -39.18 -33.10
CA LEU A 123 27.33 -39.51 -34.51
C LEU A 123 27.76 -38.27 -35.30
N ARG A 124 27.20 -37.10 -34.94
CA ARG A 124 27.53 -35.80 -35.54
C ARG A 124 28.86 -35.24 -35.01
N GLU A 125 29.19 -35.45 -33.73
CA GLU A 125 30.49 -35.07 -33.13
C GLU A 125 31.65 -35.96 -33.63
N ALA A 126 31.38 -37.19 -34.04
CA ALA A 126 32.39 -38.09 -34.63
C ALA A 126 32.80 -37.71 -36.08
N GLY A 127 32.29 -36.61 -36.63
CA GLY A 127 32.65 -36.11 -37.97
C GLY A 127 32.05 -36.90 -39.13
N ILE A 128 31.10 -37.80 -38.86
CA ILE A 128 30.39 -38.58 -39.88
C ILE A 128 29.22 -37.74 -40.39
N GLN A 129 29.41 -37.05 -41.51
CA GLN A 129 28.31 -36.39 -42.22
C GLN A 129 27.46 -37.48 -42.90
N LEU A 130 26.33 -37.81 -42.28
CA LEU A 130 25.36 -38.69 -42.89
C LEU A 130 24.65 -37.90 -44.02
N ASP A 131 24.90 -38.28 -45.28
CA ASP A 131 24.15 -37.78 -46.44
C ASP A 131 22.71 -38.33 -46.38
N ILE A 132 21.84 -37.61 -45.66
CA ILE A 132 20.43 -37.94 -45.51
C ILE A 132 19.66 -37.30 -46.67
N GLN A 133 19.09 -38.13 -47.53
CA GLN A 133 18.27 -37.70 -48.67
C GLN A 133 16.85 -38.26 -48.55
N SER A 134 15.86 -37.61 -49.16
CA SER A 134 14.52 -38.16 -49.24
C SER A 134 14.40 -39.11 -50.45
N CYS A 135 14.17 -40.40 -50.21
CA CYS A 135 13.79 -41.35 -51.26
C CYS A 135 12.28 -41.53 -51.31
N ARG A 136 11.77 -41.83 -52.51
CA ARG A 136 10.42 -42.33 -52.66
C ARG A 136 10.42 -43.85 -52.50
N VAL A 137 9.79 -44.34 -51.43
CA VAL A 137 9.64 -45.78 -51.14
C VAL A 137 8.16 -46.11 -51.22
N GLY A 138 7.73 -46.61 -52.37
CA GLY A 138 6.30 -46.75 -52.68
C GLY A 138 5.66 -45.39 -52.95
N GLU A 139 4.57 -45.07 -52.25
CA GLU A 139 3.86 -43.78 -52.38
C GLU A 139 4.36 -42.70 -51.39
N GLU A 140 5.18 -43.08 -50.42
CA GLU A 140 5.64 -42.20 -49.34
C GLU A 140 7.10 -41.75 -49.53
N SER A 141 7.40 -40.51 -49.11
CA SER A 141 8.76 -40.00 -49.02
C SER A 141 9.37 -40.41 -47.68
N LYS A 142 10.47 -41.17 -47.71
CA LYS A 142 11.16 -41.68 -46.52
C LYS A 142 12.62 -41.20 -46.51
N PRO A 143 13.18 -40.91 -45.32
CA PRO A 143 14.60 -40.59 -45.20
C PRO A 143 15.44 -41.81 -45.57
N CYS A 144 16.45 -41.58 -46.40
CA CYS A 144 17.43 -42.54 -46.84
C CYS A 144 18.83 -42.06 -46.47
N VAL A 145 19.71 -43.02 -46.25
CA VAL A 145 21.15 -42.79 -46.06
C VAL A 145 21.94 -43.58 -47.09
N ARG A 146 23.09 -43.05 -47.49
CA ARG A 146 23.99 -43.78 -48.39
C ARG A 146 24.67 -44.93 -47.64
N VAL A 147 24.68 -46.11 -48.24
CA VAL A 147 25.33 -47.32 -47.70
C VAL A 147 26.26 -47.94 -48.72
N MET A 148 27.29 -48.63 -48.24
CA MET A 148 28.19 -49.45 -49.06
C MET A 148 27.50 -50.77 -49.40
N LYS A 149 27.00 -50.90 -50.63
CA LYS A 149 26.19 -52.07 -51.06
C LYS A 149 26.94 -53.41 -50.96
N ASP A 150 28.25 -53.38 -51.13
CA ASP A 150 29.17 -54.51 -51.00
C ASP A 150 29.44 -54.87 -49.53
N GLN A 151 29.21 -53.94 -48.60
CA GLN A 151 29.34 -54.13 -47.16
C GLN A 151 27.96 -54.13 -46.47
N CYS A 152 27.10 -55.03 -46.94
CA CYS A 152 25.76 -55.29 -46.43
C CYS A 152 25.61 -56.74 -45.95
N ASN A 153 24.48 -57.06 -45.32
CA ASN A 153 24.12 -58.38 -44.78
C ASN A 153 24.82 -58.77 -43.47
N TYR A 154 25.24 -57.79 -42.67
CA TYR A 154 25.59 -58.04 -41.28
C TYR A 154 24.32 -58.30 -40.44
N SER A 155 24.46 -58.85 -39.23
CA SER A 155 23.37 -59.33 -38.35
C SER A 155 22.75 -60.67 -38.76
N LYS A 156 22.10 -61.34 -37.80
CA LYS A 156 21.38 -62.62 -38.01
C LYS A 156 20.24 -62.50 -39.02
N ASN A 157 19.71 -61.29 -39.19
CA ASN A 157 18.63 -60.99 -40.12
C ASN A 157 19.12 -60.36 -41.43
N HIS A 158 20.44 -60.24 -41.63
CA HIS A 158 21.07 -59.63 -42.81
C HIS A 158 20.58 -58.20 -43.13
N ASP A 159 20.18 -57.47 -42.10
CA ASP A 159 19.52 -56.16 -42.19
C ASP A 159 20.48 -54.99 -41.93
N LEU A 160 21.74 -55.26 -41.61
CA LEU A 160 22.74 -54.23 -41.35
C LEU A 160 23.68 -54.04 -42.54
N CYS A 161 23.87 -52.77 -42.91
CA CYS A 161 24.83 -52.30 -43.91
C CYS A 161 25.75 -51.24 -43.31
N VAL A 162 27.00 -51.19 -43.77
CA VAL A 162 27.94 -50.12 -43.42
C VAL A 162 27.53 -48.84 -44.14
N ILE A 163 27.51 -47.74 -43.39
CA ILE A 163 27.15 -46.41 -43.90
C ILE A 163 28.36 -45.79 -44.59
N ASP A 164 28.13 -45.12 -45.73
CA ASP A 164 29.15 -44.34 -46.44
C ASP A 164 29.09 -42.86 -45.99
N PRO A 165 30.06 -42.36 -45.20
CA PRO A 165 29.99 -41.06 -44.53
C PRO A 165 30.42 -39.87 -45.42
N LYS A 166 30.25 -39.98 -46.73
CA LYS A 166 30.89 -39.11 -47.73
C LYS A 166 30.53 -37.64 -47.66
#